data_AF-A0A524MVN5-F1
#
_entry.id   AF-A0A524MVN5-F1
#
_cell.length_a   1.000
_cell.length_b   1.000
_cell.length_c   1.000
_cell.angle_alpha   90.00
_cell.angle_beta   90.00
_cell.angle_gamma   90.00
#
_symmetry.space_group_name_H-M   'P 1'
#
loop_
_entity.id
_entity.type
_entity.pdbx_description
1 polymer ?
#
loop_
_entity_poly.entity_id
_entity_poly.type
_entity_poly.pdbx_seq_one_letter_code
_entity_poly.pdbx_strand_id
1 'polypeptide(L)' 'MKHPVRGKSGQSMVEYIIIVVVVAIAALAIFGVFSDTIRSKLGGAVNELGADQSKVDDALSKSSVDTIKDIDADVGGDS' A
#
# COMPACT_ATOMS: atom_id res chain seq x y z
N MET A 1 -52.59 -11.19 6.17
CA MET A 1 -52.16 -9.86 5.67
C MET A 1 -50.65 -9.94 5.42
N LYS A 2 -50.19 -9.72 4.19
CA LYS A 2 -48.81 -9.97 3.75
C LYS A 2 -48.18 -8.61 3.46
N HIS A 3 -47.20 -8.18 4.26
CA HIS A 3 -46.51 -6.92 4.05
C HIS A 3 -45.49 -7.08 2.91
N PRO A 4 -45.60 -6.31 1.81
CA PRO A 4 -44.57 -6.33 0.77
C PRO A 4 -43.35 -5.56 1.26
N VAL A 5 -42.22 -6.26 1.40
CA VAL A 5 -40.92 -5.64 1.64
C VAL A 5 -40.53 -4.91 0.37
N ARG A 6 -40.51 -3.57 0.41
CA ARG A 6 -40.07 -2.73 -0.71
C ARG A 6 -38.59 -3.00 -0.96
N GLY A 7 -38.29 -3.71 -2.04
CA GLY A 7 -36.91 -3.92 -2.50
C GLY A 7 -36.25 -2.57 -2.77
N LYS A 8 -35.18 -2.27 -2.03
CA LYS A 8 -34.32 -1.11 -2.28
C LYS A 8 -33.44 -1.39 -3.49
N SER A 9 -34.02 -1.38 -4.70
CA SER A 9 -33.27 -1.56 -5.94
C SER A 9 -32.47 -0.28 -6.22
N GLY A 10 -31.18 -0.27 -5.86
CA GLY A 10 -30.21 0.78 -6.19
C GLY A 10 -29.55 1.47 -4.98
N GLN A 11 -30.10 1.33 -3.78
CA GLN A 11 -29.61 2.07 -2.61
C GLN A 11 -28.38 1.42 -1.94
N SER A 12 -28.20 0.10 -2.06
CA SER A 12 -27.10 -0.58 -1.34
C SER A 12 -25.73 -0.50 -2.04
N MET A 13 -25.68 -0.26 -3.35
CA MET A 13 -24.39 -0.21 -4.08
C MET A 13 -23.61 1.05 -3.72
N VAL A 14 -24.26 2.21 -3.75
CA VAL A 14 -23.61 3.48 -3.39
C VAL A 14 -23.29 3.53 -1.90
N GLU A 15 -24.16 3.02 -1.03
CA GLU A 15 -23.91 2.94 0.41
C GLU A 15 -22.67 2.06 0.71
N TYR A 16 -22.55 0.92 0.03
CA TYR A 16 -21.37 0.07 0.13
C TYR A 16 -20.10 0.78 -0.36
N ILE A 17 -20.17 1.44 -1.51
CA ILE A 17 -19.04 2.20 -2.06
C ILE A 17 -18.59 3.31 -1.09
N ILE A 18 -19.53 4.04 -0.49
CA ILE A 18 -19.20 5.09 0.48
C ILE A 18 -18.48 4.49 1.70
N ILE A 19 -18.99 3.38 2.26
CA ILE A 19 -18.33 2.72 3.41
C ILE A 19 -16.92 2.25 3.03
N VAL A 20 -16.75 1.64 1.86
CA VAL A 20 -15.43 1.19 1.38
C VAL A 20 -14.46 2.37 1.23
N VAL A 21 -14.92 3.48 0.64
CA VAL A 21 -14.09 4.69 0.50
C VAL A 21 -13.69 5.26 1.86
N VAL A 22 -14.61 5.32 2.82
CA VAL A 22 -14.31 5.81 4.18
C VAL A 22 -13.25 4.92 4.86
N VAL A 23 -13.39 3.60 4.78
CA VAL A 23 -12.40 2.66 5.33
C VAL A 23 -11.06 2.77 4.62
N ALA A 24 -11.05 2.92 3.28
CA ALA A 24 -9.83 3.07 2.52
C ALA A 24 -9.06 4.35 2.88
N ILE A 25 -9.76 5.49 3.03
CA ILE A 25 -9.14 6.75 3.45
C ILE A 25 -8.57 6.62 4.86
N ALA A 26 -9.30 6.00 5.79
CA ALA A 26 -8.80 5.74 7.13
C ALA A 26 -7.56 4.85 7.11
N ALA A 27 -7.54 3.81 6.27
CA ALA A 27 -6.37 2.94 6.10
C ALA A 27 -5.17 3.70 5.55
N LEU A 28 -5.33 4.56 4.54
CA LEU A 28 -4.24 5.40 4.02
C LEU A 28 -3.66 6.33 5.10
N ALA A 29 -4.51 6.92 5.93
CA ALA A 29 -4.07 7.77 7.04
C ALA A 29 -3.27 6.97 8.08
N ILE A 30 -3.74 5.78 8.46
CA ILE A 30 -3.03 4.88 9.37
C ILE A 30 -1.70 4.44 8.77
N PHE A 31 -1.68 4.07 7.49
CA PHE A 31 -0.45 3.69 6.79
C PHE A 31 0.56 4.84 6.74
N GLY A 32 0.12 6.08 6.53
CA GLY A 32 1.00 7.26 6.56
C GLY A 32 1.63 7.46 7.94
N VAL A 33 0.81 7.48 9.00
CA VAL A 33 1.29 7.71 10.38
C VAL A 33 2.13 6.53 10.90
N PHE A 34 1.77 5.31 10.54
CA PHE A 34 2.45 4.11 11.02
C PHE A 34 3.66 3.72 10.16
N SER A 35 3.79 4.22 8.93
CA SER A 35 4.94 3.99 8.04
C SER A 35 6.26 4.40 8.70
N ASP A 36 6.31 5.57 9.34
CA ASP A 36 7.54 6.05 9.98
C ASP A 36 7.93 5.19 11.19
N THR A 37 6.94 4.67 11.90
CA THR A 37 7.15 3.73 13.02
C THR A 37 7.63 2.36 12.52
N ILE A 38 7.09 1.87 11.40
CA ILE A 38 7.58 0.64 10.76
C ILE A 38 9.02 0.85 10.28
N ARG A 39 9.32 1.97 9.62
CA ARG A 39 10.66 2.30 9.13
C ARG A 39 11.68 2.39 10.26
N SER A 40 11.35 3.04 11.38
CA SER A 40 12.28 3.15 12.51
C SER A 40 12.57 1.81 13.17
N LYS A 41 11.55 0.96 13.34
CA LYS A 41 11.71 -0.40 13.90
C LYS A 41 12.46 -1.32 12.94
N LEU A 42 12.13 -1.27 11.65
CA LEU A 42 12.82 -2.02 10.61
C LEU A 42 14.29 -1.59 10.54
N GLY A 43 14.56 -0.29 10.60
CA GLY A 43 15.93 0.21 10.55
C GLY A 43 16.76 -0.19 11.78
N GLY A 44 16.15 -0.18 12.96
CA GLY A 44 16.77 -0.74 14.17
C GLY A 44 17.11 -2.24 14.01
N ALA A 45 16.17 -3.04 13.51
CA ALA A 45 16.37 -4.48 13.30
C ALA A 45 17.41 -4.80 12.20
N VAL A 46 17.45 -4.01 11.12
CA VAL A 46 18.45 -4.13 10.04
C VAL A 46 19.84 -3.79 10.55
N ASN A 47 19.97 -2.72 11.33
CA ASN A 47 21.21 -2.35 11.98
C ASN A 47 21.71 -3.46 12.94
N GLU A 48 20.79 -4.11 13.65
CA GLU A 48 21.10 -5.22 14.56
C GLU A 48 21.48 -6.51 13.83
N LEU A 49 20.94 -6.74 12.62
CA LEU A 49 21.36 -7.80 11.71
C LEU A 49 22.72 -7.54 11.03
N GLY A 50 23.34 -6.38 11.25
CA GLY A 50 24.61 -5.99 10.62
C GLY A 50 24.47 -5.62 9.14
N ALA A 51 23.25 -5.39 8.67
CA ALA A 51 23.00 -4.91 7.32
C ALA A 51 23.07 -3.36 7.28
N ASP A 52 23.68 -2.82 6.23
CA ASP A 52 23.80 -1.37 6.07
C ASP A 52 22.43 -0.73 5.91
N GLN A 53 22.05 0.10 6.89
CA GLN A 53 20.80 0.88 6.85
C GLN A 53 20.67 1.68 5.55
N SER A 54 21.79 2.20 5.04
CA SER A 54 21.85 2.94 3.77
C SER A 54 21.34 2.14 2.57
N LYS A 55 21.57 0.81 2.54
CA LYS A 55 21.10 -0.06 1.47
C LYS A 55 19.58 -0.25 1.51
N VAL A 56 19.01 -0.26 2.71
CA VAL A 56 17.56 -0.38 2.93
C VAL A 56 16.86 0.92 2.57
N ASP A 57 17.41 2.06 3.00
CA ASP A 57 16.86 3.36 2.64
C ASP A 57 16.93 3.61 1.13
N ASP A 58 18.03 3.23 0.48
CA ASP A 58 18.14 3.26 -0.99
C ASP A 58 17.09 2.36 -1.68
N ALA A 59 16.89 1.14 -1.18
CA ALA A 59 15.89 0.22 -1.74
C ALA A 59 14.45 0.73 -1.55
N LEU A 60 14.17 1.41 -0.44
CA LEU A 60 12.87 2.02 -0.15
C LEU A 60 12.66 3.36 -0.89
N SER A 61 13.75 4.02 -1.30
CA SER A 61 13.72 5.28 -2.02
C SER A 61 13.69 5.12 -3.54
N LYS A 62 14.07 3.95 -4.07
CA LYS A 62 13.87 3.63 -5.50
C LYS A 62 12.38 3.61 -5.82
N SER A 63 11.97 4.44 -6.78
CA SER A 63 10.60 4.42 -7.29
C SER A 63 10.31 3.08 -7.95
N SER A 64 9.07 2.58 -7.85
CA SER A 64 8.67 1.36 -8.55
C SER A 64 8.90 1.45 -10.07
N VAL A 65 8.90 2.66 -10.63
CA VAL A 65 9.24 2.91 -12.03
C VAL A 65 10.73 2.67 -12.31
N ASP A 66 11.61 3.02 -11.37
CA ASP A 66 13.05 2.81 -11.51
C ASP A 66 13.40 1.32 -11.37
N THR A 67 12.71 0.60 -10.47
CA THR A 67 12.83 -0.87 -10.40
C THR A 67 12.42 -1.55 -11.70
N ILE A 68 11.33 -1.08 -12.34
CA ILE A 68 10.89 -1.64 -13.63
C ILE A 68 11.90 -1.33 -14.73
N LYS A 69 12.48 -0.12 -14.76
CA LYS A 69 13.51 0.26 -15.73
C LYS A 69 14.82 -0.51 -15.54
N ASP A 70 15.25 -0.75 -14.31
CA ASP A 70 16.45 -1.53 -14.02
C ASP A 70 16.29 -2.98 -14.51
N ILE A 71 15.10 -3.56 -14.33
CA ILE A 71 14.78 -4.91 -14.83
C ILE A 71 14.71 -4.92 -16.37
N ASP A 72 14.10 -3.91 -16.99
CA ASP A 72 14.02 -3.81 -18.46
C ASP A 72 15.42 -3.59 -19.08
N ALA A 73 16.28 -2.82 -18.44
CA ALA A 73 17.67 -2.61 -18.85
C ALA A 73 18.56 -3.85 -18.67
N ASP A 74 18.33 -4.64 -17.62
CA ASP A 74 19.02 -5.93 -17.39
C ASP A 74 18.56 -7.01 -18.40
N VAL A 75 17.29 -7.00 -18.80
CA VAL A 75 16.74 -7.93 -19.79
C VAL A 75 17.04 -7.50 -21.24
N GLY A 76 17.19 -6.21 -21.50
CA GLY A 76 17.46 -5.65 -22.84
C GLY A 76 18.94 -5.56 -23.22
N GLY A 77 19.86 -5.96 -22.33
CA GLY A 77 21.30 -5.78 -22.46
C GLY A 77 22.09 -7.05 -22.79
N ASP A 78 21.69 -7.83 -23.81
CA ASP A 78 22.60 -8.76 -24.49
C ASP A 78 22.18 -8.95 -25.97
N SER A 79 22.75 -8.13 -26.85
CA SER A 79 22.97 -8.37 -28.28
C SER A 79 24.09 -7.47 -28.78
#